data_AF-A0A416JTE6-F1
#
_entry.id   AF-A0A416JTE6-F1
#
_cell.length_a   1.000
_cell.length_b   1.000
_cell.length_c   1.000
_cell.angle_alpha   90.00
_cell.angle_beta   90.00
_cell.angle_gamma   90.00
#
_symmetry.space_group_name_H-M   'P 1'
#
loop_
_entity.id
_entity.type
_entity.pdbx_description
1 polymer ?
#
loop_
_entity_poly.entity_id
_entity_poly.type
_entity_poly.pdbx_seq_one_letter_code
_entity_poly.pdbx_strand_id
1 'polypeptide(L)' 'MGAETEFLTPTHRYDDIINLPHPISRTHTPMSMEARAAQFMPFAALTGHAEAIRETARRHMEKWEE' A
#
# COMPACT_ATOMS: atom_id res chain seq x y z
N MET A 1 -19.41 -13.23 25.23
CA MET A 1 -19.65 -12.86 23.82
C MET A 1 -20.12 -11.42 23.80
N GLY A 2 -19.19 -10.49 23.91
CA GLY A 2 -19.47 -9.06 24.02
C GLY A 2 -18.28 -8.30 23.47
N ALA A 3 -18.57 -7.24 22.72
CA ALA A 3 -17.64 -6.23 22.20
C ALA A 3 -16.77 -6.57 20.96
N GLU A 4 -17.23 -7.42 20.04
CA GLU A 4 -16.45 -7.70 18.80
C GLU A 4 -16.96 -6.93 17.55
N THR A 5 -18.17 -6.35 17.56
CA THR A 5 -18.83 -5.85 16.33
C THR A 5 -19.39 -4.43 16.39
N GLU A 6 -19.10 -3.66 17.44
CA GLU A 6 -19.60 -2.27 17.54
C GLU A 6 -18.86 -1.27 16.64
N PHE A 7 -17.73 -1.66 16.03
CA PHE A 7 -16.85 -0.69 15.37
C PHE A 7 -17.23 -0.29 13.95
N LEU A 8 -18.11 -1.04 13.25
CA LEU A 8 -18.53 -0.68 11.90
C LEU A 8 -19.97 -1.16 11.66
N THR A 9 -20.96 -0.43 12.14
CA THR A 9 -22.34 -0.55 11.60
C THR A 9 -22.29 -0.27 10.10
N PRO A 10 -22.69 -1.21 9.24
CA PRO A 10 -22.79 -0.95 7.81
C PRO A 10 -23.80 0.18 7.58
N THR A 11 -23.40 1.21 6.83
CA THR A 11 -24.28 2.34 6.49
C THR A 11 -24.38 2.43 4.98
N HIS A 12 -25.58 2.75 4.48
CA HIS A 12 -25.85 2.95 3.04
C HIS A 12 -25.63 4.41 2.58
N ARG A 13 -24.96 5.22 3.40
CA ARG A 13 -24.84 6.68 3.20
C ARG A 13 -24.08 7.10 1.94
N TYR A 14 -23.32 6.18 1.35
CA TYR A 14 -22.40 6.46 0.23
C TYR A 14 -22.53 5.41 -0.90
N ASP A 15 -23.64 4.66 -0.93
CA ASP A 15 -23.88 3.62 -1.94
C ASP A 15 -24.01 4.21 -3.35
N ASP A 16 -24.37 5.49 -3.46
CA ASP A 16 -24.49 6.26 -4.69
C ASP A 16 -23.12 6.62 -5.32
N ILE A 17 -22.03 6.60 -4.54
CA ILE A 17 -20.69 6.97 -5.02
C ILE A 17 -19.74 5.79 -5.25
N ILE A 18 -20.05 4.59 -4.74
CA ILE A 18 -19.12 3.45 -4.76
C ILE A 18 -18.78 2.93 -6.18
N ASN A 19 -19.71 3.09 -7.12
CA ASN A 19 -19.58 2.64 -8.51
C ASN A 19 -19.31 3.79 -9.49
N LEU A 20 -19.05 5.00 -9.00
CA LEU A 20 -18.76 6.13 -9.88
C LEU A 20 -17.38 5.96 -10.54
N PRO A 21 -17.22 6.40 -11.80
CA PRO A 21 -15.92 6.40 -12.43
C PRO A 21 -14.95 7.27 -11.65
N HIS A 22 -13.68 6.86 -11.61
CA HIS A 22 -12.64 7.63 -10.95
C HIS A 22 -12.47 9.00 -11.64
N PRO A 23 -12.61 10.13 -10.91
CA PRO A 23 -12.50 11.44 -11.51
C PRO A 23 -11.04 11.75 -11.88
N ILE A 24 -10.81 12.03 -13.17
CA ILE A 24 -9.50 12.48 -13.67
C ILE A 24 -9.55 13.99 -13.88
N SER A 25 -8.59 14.72 -13.30
CA SER A 25 -8.48 16.15 -13.51
C SER A 25 -8.22 16.47 -14.98
N ARG A 26 -8.95 17.45 -15.51
CA ARG A 26 -8.76 17.95 -16.89
C ARG A 26 -7.58 18.90 -17.01
N THR A 27 -7.13 19.46 -15.90
CA THR A 27 -6.10 20.52 -15.85
C THR A 27 -4.77 20.01 -15.33
N HIS A 28 -4.80 19.05 -14.39
CA HIS A 28 -3.59 18.51 -13.77
C HIS A 28 -3.42 17.05 -14.15
N THR A 29 -2.42 16.79 -14.99
CA THR A 29 -2.07 15.43 -15.40
C THR A 29 -1.69 14.58 -14.19
N PRO A 30 -2.25 13.36 -14.05
CA PRO A 30 -1.83 12.44 -13.01
C PRO A 30 -0.33 12.14 -13.08
N MET A 31 0.32 12.03 -11.92
CA MET A 31 1.72 11.65 -11.84
C MET A 31 1.94 10.24 -12.40
N SER A 32 3.06 9.99 -13.10
CA SER A 32 3.43 8.66 -13.59
C SER A 32 3.63 7.65 -12.44
N MET A 33 3.52 6.35 -12.73
CA MET A 33 3.71 5.31 -11.70
C MET A 33 5.11 5.36 -11.09
N GLU A 34 6.13 5.59 -11.92
CA GLU A 34 7.54 5.71 -11.52
C GLU A 34 7.75 6.90 -10.60
N ALA A 35 7.21 8.08 -10.95
CA ALA A 35 7.30 9.27 -10.12
C ALA A 35 6.52 9.12 -8.80
N ARG A 36 5.43 8.35 -8.78
CA ARG A 36 4.76 7.96 -7.51
C ARG A 36 5.64 7.06 -6.66
N ALA A 37 6.28 6.04 -7.25
CA ALA A 37 7.20 5.15 -6.54
C ALA A 37 8.40 5.93 -5.98
N ALA A 38 8.87 6.94 -6.71
CA ALA A 38 9.97 7.80 -6.30
C ALA A 38 9.75 8.53 -4.96
N GLN A 39 8.50 8.86 -4.63
CA GLN A 39 8.15 9.46 -3.33
C GLN A 39 8.49 8.54 -2.14
N PHE A 40 8.51 7.23 -2.38
CA PHE A 40 8.85 6.20 -1.41
C PHE A 40 10.30 5.71 -1.55
N MET A 41 11.18 6.49 -2.19
CA MET A 41 12.62 6.18 -2.30
C MET A 41 13.55 6.82 -1.24
N PRO A 42 13.14 7.30 -0.05
CA PRO A 42 14.10 7.93 0.88
C PRO A 42 15.23 6.98 1.31
N PHE A 43 15.07 5.67 1.14
CA PHE A 43 16.09 4.66 1.43
C PHE A 43 16.90 4.21 0.21
N ALA A 44 16.60 4.68 -1.01
CA ALA A 44 17.34 4.31 -2.22
C ALA A 44 18.78 4.84 -2.20
N ALA A 45 19.02 5.96 -1.50
CA ALA A 45 20.35 6.51 -1.29
C ALA A 45 21.16 5.75 -0.21
N LEU A 46 20.52 4.90 0.60
CA LEU A 46 21.21 4.10 1.61
C LEU A 46 21.90 2.93 0.91
N THR A 47 23.23 2.98 0.88
CA THR A 47 24.05 1.82 0.54
C THR A 47 23.69 0.65 1.47
N GLY A 48 23.54 -0.55 0.91
CA GLY A 48 23.23 -1.75 1.70
C GLY A 48 21.73 -2.02 1.95
N HIS A 49 20.79 -1.12 1.62
CA HIS A 49 19.35 -1.39 1.82
C HIS A 49 18.88 -2.63 1.01
N ALA A 50 19.30 -2.73 -0.25
CA ALA A 50 19.00 -3.89 -1.09
C ALA A 50 19.63 -5.19 -0.54
N GLU A 51 20.79 -5.11 0.12
CA GLU A 51 21.43 -6.24 0.76
C GLU A 51 20.66 -6.70 2.01
N ALA A 52 20.21 -5.77 2.84
CA ALA A 52 19.37 -6.06 4.00
C ALA A 52 18.04 -6.74 3.62
N ILE A 53 17.41 -6.32 2.51
CA ILE A 53 16.21 -6.99 1.98
C ILE A 53 16.53 -8.43 1.58
N ARG A 54 17.61 -8.66 0.82
CA ARG A 54 18.02 -10.02 0.40
C ARG A 54 18.31 -10.92 1.59
N GLU A 55 19.01 -10.42 2.60
CA GLU A 55 19.33 -11.18 3.81
C GLU A 55 18.08 -11.52 4.61
N THR A 56 17.12 -10.60 4.71
CA THR A 56 15.83 -10.86 5.38
C THR A 56 15.04 -11.94 4.64
N ALA A 57 15.01 -11.88 3.31
CA ALA A 57 14.34 -12.90 2.49
C ALA A 57 14.99 -14.28 2.65
N ARG A 58 16.33 -14.36 2.67
CA ARG A 58 17.07 -15.62 2.91
C ARG A 58 16.70 -16.24 4.25
N ARG A 59 16.78 -15.48 5.35
CA ARG A 59 16.43 -15.96 6.70
C ARG A 59 15.00 -16.45 6.79
N HIS A 60 14.09 -15.77 6.08
CA HIS A 60 12.70 -16.19 6.05
C HIS A 60 12.56 -17.51 5.27
N MET A 61 13.16 -17.67 4.10
CA MET A 61 13.11 -18.94 3.36
C MET A 61 13.71 -20.10 4.18
N GLU A 62 14.85 -19.90 4.83
CA GLU A 62 15.46 -20.91 5.71
C GLU A 62 14.54 -21.32 6.86
N LYS A 63 13.87 -20.35 7.50
CA LYS A 63 12.89 -20.63 8.56
C LYS A 63 11.64 -21.36 8.06
N TRP A 64 11.29 -21.24 6.78
CA TRP A 64 10.14 -21.93 6.21
C TRP A 64 10.48 -23.34 5.72
N GLU A 65 11.76 -23.62 5.48
CA GLU A 65 12.26 -24.95 5.10
C GLU A 65 12.59 -25.83 6.32
N GLU A 66 12.75 -25.22 7.50
CA GLU A 66 12.86 -25.89 8.81
C GLU A 66 11.47 -26.24 9.40
#